data_AF-A0A925D666-F1
#
_entry.id   AF-A0A925D666-F1
#
_cell.length_a   1.000
_cell.length_b   1.000
_cell.length_c   1.000
_cell.angle_alpha   90.00
_cell.angle_beta   90.00
_cell.angle_gamma   90.00
#
_symmetry.space_group_name_H-M   'P 1'
#
loop_
_entity.id
_entity.type
_entity.pdbx_description
1 polymer ?
#
loop_
_entity_poly.entity_id
_entity_poly.type
_entity_poly.pdbx_seq_one_letter_code
_entity_poly.pdbx_strand_id
1 'polypeptide(L)'
;MPFFGQLEGKKPYADLKAAWNEEGLTFNLRVEGKKQPPWCRDSRVEDSDGLQVWIDTRNTQNIHRAGRFCHRFALLPIGAGRNLGEPVISLLAINRAKESPREIDTRALKIKADKRLGGYTLQAFIGSDALTGYSPADQPTLGFYYALADRELGPQTFSVGPEFPFDEDPSLWGTLELIR
;
A
#
# COMPACT_ATOMS: atom_id res chain seq x y z
N MET A 1 1.17 -5.09 -11.28
CA MET A 1 -0.04 -4.31 -11.00
C MET A 1 -0.21 -3.29 -12.09
N PRO A 2 -1.43 -3.04 -12.58
CA PRO A 2 -1.66 -2.06 -13.63
C PRO A 2 -1.42 -0.64 -13.11
N PHE A 3 -1.00 0.25 -14.00
CA PHE A 3 -0.92 1.69 -13.79
C PHE A 3 -1.80 2.38 -14.84
N PHE A 4 -3.02 2.78 -14.47
CA PHE A 4 -3.96 3.34 -15.45
C PHE A 4 -3.59 4.74 -15.95
N GLY A 5 -2.68 5.45 -15.28
CA GLY A 5 -2.14 6.72 -15.78
C GLY A 5 -1.43 6.62 -17.13
N GLN A 6 -1.07 5.41 -17.59
CA GLN A 6 -0.58 5.19 -18.96
C GLN A 6 -1.60 5.60 -20.03
N LEU A 7 -2.90 5.52 -19.73
CA LEU A 7 -3.98 5.98 -20.62
C LEU A 7 -3.93 7.50 -20.84
N GLU A 8 -3.34 8.24 -19.91
CA GLU A 8 -3.09 9.69 -19.99
C GLU A 8 -1.68 10.01 -20.52
N GLY A 9 -0.96 9.02 -21.04
CA GLY A 9 0.41 9.19 -21.54
C GLY A 9 1.50 9.28 -20.46
N LYS A 10 1.16 9.05 -19.18
CA LYS A 10 2.17 9.00 -18.09
C LYS A 10 3.01 7.73 -18.23
N LYS A 11 4.30 7.82 -17.90
CA LYS A 11 5.21 6.67 -17.87
C LYS A 11 5.34 6.16 -16.43
N PRO A 12 5.20 4.84 -16.18
CA PRO A 12 5.46 4.30 -14.86
C PRO A 12 6.94 4.45 -14.53
N TYR A 13 7.23 4.82 -13.28
CA TYR A 13 8.58 4.80 -12.72
C TYR A 13 8.78 3.65 -11.73
N ALA A 14 7.71 2.91 -11.44
CA ALA A 14 7.72 1.78 -10.53
C ALA A 14 6.94 0.57 -11.05
N ASP A 15 7.48 -0.61 -10.76
CA ASP A 15 6.82 -1.91 -10.96
C ASP A 15 6.39 -2.46 -9.60
N LEU A 16 5.08 -2.68 -9.44
CA LEU A 16 4.48 -3.27 -8.24
C LEU A 16 3.88 -4.63 -8.57
N LYS A 17 4.23 -5.64 -7.80
CA LYS A 17 3.63 -6.98 -7.85
C LYS A 17 3.01 -7.29 -6.50
N ALA A 18 1.90 -8.01 -6.50
CA ALA A 18 1.37 -8.61 -5.29
C ALA A 18 1.13 -10.10 -5.49
N ALA A 19 1.17 -10.83 -4.39
CA ALA A 19 0.83 -12.23 -4.29
C ALA A 19 0.08 -12.45 -2.98
N TRP A 20 -0.58 -13.61 -2.87
CA TRP A 20 -1.37 -13.96 -1.69
C TRP A 20 -1.20 -15.44 -1.38
N ASN A 21 -1.47 -15.80 -0.13
CA ASN A 21 -1.73 -17.16 0.33
C ASN A 21 -2.64 -17.08 1.56
N GLU A 22 -2.98 -18.21 2.17
CA GLU A 22 -3.78 -18.26 3.39
C GLU A 22 -3.11 -17.55 4.58
N GLU A 23 -1.79 -17.39 4.57
CA GLU A 23 -1.02 -16.69 5.61
C GLU A 23 -1.02 -15.17 5.45
N GLY A 24 -1.39 -14.61 4.29
CA GLY A 24 -1.46 -13.17 4.09
C GLY A 24 -1.13 -12.69 2.67
N LEU A 25 -0.71 -11.43 2.59
CA LEU A 25 -0.45 -10.71 1.35
C LEU A 25 1.01 -10.30 1.25
N THR A 26 1.60 -10.45 0.06
CA THR A 26 2.96 -10.02 -0.25
C THR A 26 2.93 -8.93 -1.31
N PHE A 27 3.75 -7.88 -1.12
CA PHE A 27 3.99 -6.83 -2.10
C PHE A 27 5.48 -6.75 -2.43
N ASN A 28 5.79 -6.68 -3.72
CA ASN A 28 7.15 -6.48 -4.23
C ASN A 28 7.16 -5.25 -5.14
N LEU A 29 7.92 -4.24 -4.75
CA LEU A 29 8.03 -2.97 -5.43
C LEU A 29 9.46 -2.76 -5.91
N ARG A 30 9.60 -2.31 -7.15
CA ARG A 30 10.84 -1.77 -7.71
C ARG A 30 10.58 -0.35 -8.18
N VAL A 31 11.31 0.61 -7.63
CA VAL A 31 11.30 2.03 -8.03
C VAL A 31 12.58 2.35 -8.76
N GLU A 32 12.48 3.07 -9.88
CA GLU A 32 13.59 3.49 -10.71
C GLU A 32 13.48 4.98 -11.08
N GLY A 33 14.55 5.53 -11.66
CA GLY A 33 14.57 6.91 -12.16
C GLY A 33 14.81 8.00 -11.11
N LYS A 34 15.02 7.64 -9.83
CA LYS A 34 15.34 8.61 -8.78
C LYS A 34 16.74 9.17 -8.97
N LYS A 35 16.91 10.49 -8.82
CA LYS A 35 18.22 11.16 -8.76
C LYS A 35 18.63 11.43 -7.32
N GLN A 36 17.69 11.42 -6.38
CA GLN A 36 17.93 11.61 -4.96
C GLN A 36 17.57 10.35 -4.15
N PRO A 37 18.21 10.11 -3.00
CA PRO A 37 17.74 9.09 -2.06
C PRO A 37 16.27 9.34 -1.66
N PRO A 38 15.50 8.27 -1.35
CA PRO A 38 14.13 8.46 -0.89
C PRO A 38 14.11 9.28 0.39
N TRP A 39 13.12 10.16 0.52
CA TRP A 39 12.91 10.93 1.74
C TRP A 39 11.77 10.33 2.56
N CYS A 40 12.07 9.84 3.76
CA CYS A 40 11.06 9.26 4.65
C CYS A 40 11.22 9.73 6.09
N ARG A 41 10.11 9.93 6.79
CA ARG A 41 10.03 10.25 8.22
C ARG A 41 8.88 9.45 8.83
N ASP A 42 9.17 8.71 9.90
CA ASP A 42 8.15 8.02 10.71
C ASP A 42 7.08 8.95 11.30
N SER A 43 7.45 10.18 11.62
CA SER A 43 6.53 11.24 12.08
C SER A 43 5.71 11.89 10.96
N ARG A 44 6.04 11.63 9.69
CA ARG A 44 5.35 12.16 8.51
C ARG A 44 5.22 11.07 7.44
N VAL A 45 4.63 9.95 7.82
CA VAL A 45 4.50 8.76 6.96
C VAL A 45 3.78 9.11 5.65
N GLU A 46 2.77 9.98 5.71
CA GLU A 46 1.98 10.35 4.54
C GLU A 46 2.75 11.21 3.54
N ASP A 47 3.71 12.02 4.00
CA ASP A 47 4.60 12.84 3.16
C ASP A 47 5.84 12.08 2.66
N SER A 48 6.02 10.85 3.12
CA SER A 48 7.23 10.06 2.86
C SER A 48 7.17 9.37 1.50
N ASP A 49 8.33 9.26 0.85
CA ASP A 49 8.48 8.41 -0.32
C ASP A 49 8.18 6.96 0.09
N GLY A 50 7.32 6.27 -0.66
CA GLY A 50 6.94 4.91 -0.33
C GLY A 50 5.59 4.50 -0.91
N LEU A 51 5.26 3.23 -0.69
CA LEU A 51 4.02 2.63 -1.17
C LEU A 51 2.96 2.71 -0.07
N GLN A 52 1.76 3.14 -0.44
CA GLN A 52 0.57 2.95 0.36
C GLN A 52 -0.37 1.99 -0.35
N VAL A 53 -0.95 1.06 0.42
CA VAL A 53 -1.96 0.12 -0.06
C VAL A 53 -3.21 0.22 0.81
N TRP A 54 -4.36 0.22 0.15
CA TRP A 54 -5.67 0.13 0.79
C TRP A 54 -6.28 -1.22 0.48
N ILE A 55 -6.83 -1.87 1.50
CA ILE A 55 -7.36 -3.23 1.41
C ILE A 55 -8.69 -3.28 2.14
N ASP A 56 -9.77 -3.63 1.44
CA ASP A 56 -11.03 -4.07 2.03
C ASP A 56 -11.13 -5.60 1.92
N THR A 57 -11.01 -6.30 3.05
CA THR A 57 -11.05 -7.78 3.05
C THR A 57 -12.42 -8.36 2.71
N ARG A 58 -13.48 -7.54 2.61
CA ARG A 58 -14.82 -7.95 2.22
C ARG A 58 -15.22 -7.49 0.82
N ASN A 59 -14.36 -6.74 0.14
CA ASN A 59 -14.62 -6.21 -1.20
C ASN A 59 -16.02 -5.58 -1.34
N THR A 60 -16.39 -4.71 -0.40
CA THR A 60 -17.75 -4.22 -0.24
C THR A 60 -18.19 -3.33 -1.41
N GLN A 61 -17.25 -2.59 -2.02
CA GLN A 61 -17.36 -1.79 -3.27
C GLN A 61 -18.43 -0.68 -3.32
N ASN A 62 -19.42 -0.68 -2.42
CA ASN A 62 -20.55 0.26 -2.41
C ASN A 62 -20.61 1.12 -1.13
N ILE A 63 -19.48 1.23 -0.42
CA ILE A 63 -19.35 2.05 0.78
C ILE A 63 -18.47 3.27 0.48
N HIS A 64 -18.93 4.44 0.93
CA HIS A 64 -18.20 5.71 0.77
C HIS A 64 -17.36 6.09 1.99
N ARG A 65 -17.33 5.22 3.01
CA ARG A 65 -16.55 5.41 4.23
C ARG A 65 -16.03 4.05 4.66
N ALA A 66 -14.73 3.98 4.90
CA ALA A 66 -14.06 2.78 5.38
C ALA A 66 -14.70 2.22 6.67
N GLY A 67 -14.78 0.89 6.77
CA GLY A 67 -15.22 0.17 7.97
C GLY A 67 -14.09 -0.69 8.54
N ARG A 68 -14.41 -1.54 9.53
CA ARG A 68 -13.42 -2.39 10.22
C ARG A 68 -12.67 -3.41 9.35
N PHE A 69 -13.15 -3.67 8.13
CA PHE A 69 -12.49 -4.57 7.17
C PHE A 69 -11.55 -3.82 6.21
N CYS A 70 -11.55 -2.49 6.29
CA CYS A 70 -10.71 -1.61 5.49
C CYS A 70 -9.41 -1.29 6.24
N HIS A 71 -8.29 -1.41 5.55
CA HIS A 71 -6.95 -1.19 6.08
C HIS A 71 -6.19 -0.26 5.14
N ARG A 72 -5.31 0.57 5.71
CA ARG A 72 -4.36 1.39 4.96
C ARG A 72 -2.97 1.14 5.52
N PHE A 73 -2.10 0.54 4.73
CA PHE A 73 -0.71 0.31 5.12
C PHE A 73 0.20 1.23 4.34
N ALA A 74 1.14 1.86 5.05
CA ALA A 74 2.26 2.59 4.45
C ALA A 74 3.54 1.79 4.59
N LEU A 75 4.25 1.61 3.49
CA LEU A 75 5.44 0.80 3.32
C LEU A 75 6.57 1.73 2.84
N LEU A 76 7.47 2.09 3.74
CA LEU A 76 8.56 3.02 3.50
C LEU A 76 9.88 2.26 3.31
N PRO A 77 10.70 2.61 2.31
CA PRO A 77 11.99 1.95 2.07
C PRO A 77 13.04 2.29 3.15
N ILE A 78 12.86 3.41 3.84
CA ILE A 78 13.65 3.86 4.98
C ILE A 78 12.72 4.64 5.93
N GLY A 79 13.19 5.05 7.11
CA GLY A 79 12.41 5.90 8.02
C GLY A 79 12.37 5.45 9.48
N ALA A 80 12.89 4.27 9.82
CA ALA A 80 13.06 3.82 11.20
C ALA A 80 14.53 3.60 11.60
N GLY A 81 14.73 3.25 12.87
CA GLY A 81 16.03 3.06 13.49
C GLY A 81 16.73 4.39 13.77
N ARG A 82 17.87 4.32 14.47
CA ARG A 82 18.60 5.49 14.98
C ARG A 82 18.99 6.50 13.88
N ASN A 83 19.24 6.01 12.67
CA ASN A 83 19.68 6.82 11.53
C ASN A 83 18.62 6.91 10.42
N LEU A 84 17.37 6.50 10.69
CA LEU A 84 16.26 6.49 9.72
C LEU A 84 16.58 5.67 8.46
N GLY A 85 17.43 4.65 8.59
CA GLY A 85 17.90 3.82 7.47
C GLY A 85 17.14 2.50 7.32
N GLU A 86 16.30 2.15 8.29
CA GLU A 86 15.54 0.90 8.29
C GLU A 86 14.17 1.09 7.64
N PRO A 87 13.68 0.11 6.86
CA PRO A 87 12.35 0.17 6.27
C PRO A 87 11.25 0.05 7.32
N VAL A 88 10.08 0.60 7.00
CA VAL A 88 8.93 0.65 7.93
C VAL A 88 7.68 0.18 7.24
N ILE A 89 6.86 -0.59 7.95
CA ILE A 89 5.48 -0.83 7.59
C ILE A 89 4.59 -0.39 8.76
N SER A 90 3.62 0.47 8.47
CA SER A 90 2.71 1.04 9.46
C SER A 90 1.27 0.93 9.00
N LEU A 91 0.39 0.47 9.89
CA LEU A 91 -1.05 0.63 9.73
C LEU A 91 -1.42 2.09 10.05
N LEU A 92 -2.01 2.78 9.08
CA LEU A 92 -2.47 4.16 9.23
C LEU A 92 -3.99 4.20 9.40
N ALA A 93 -4.46 5.25 10.07
CA ALA A 93 -5.88 5.57 10.06
C ALA A 93 -6.33 5.93 8.64
N ILE A 94 -7.54 5.50 8.27
CA ILE A 94 -8.24 6.00 7.11
C ILE A 94 -9.07 7.20 7.56
N ASN A 95 -8.84 8.36 6.95
CA ASN A 95 -9.59 9.56 7.29
C ASN A 95 -11.09 9.31 7.12
N ARG A 96 -11.90 9.85 8.03
CA ARG A 96 -13.37 9.68 8.02
C ARG A 96 -13.86 8.23 8.02
N ALA A 97 -13.06 7.23 8.43
CA ALA A 97 -13.57 5.87 8.62
C ALA A 97 -14.75 5.84 9.63
N LYS A 98 -15.70 4.92 9.43
CA LYS A 98 -16.80 4.66 10.39
C LYS A 98 -16.34 3.82 11.57
N GLU A 99 -15.44 2.88 11.30
CA GLU A 99 -14.84 1.95 12.26
C GLU A 99 -13.37 1.76 11.89
N SER A 100 -12.54 1.43 12.87
CA SER A 100 -11.15 1.00 12.64
C SER A 100 -11.07 -0.53 12.60
N PRO A 101 -10.08 -1.10 11.87
CA PRO A 101 -9.77 -2.53 12.00
C PRO A 101 -9.34 -2.86 13.43
N ARG A 102 -9.29 -4.16 13.75
CA ARG A 102 -8.78 -4.60 15.05
C ARG A 102 -7.33 -4.16 15.23
N GLU A 103 -6.92 -3.99 16.49
CA GLU A 103 -5.50 -3.80 16.80
C GLU A 103 -4.67 -4.98 16.25
N ILE A 104 -3.51 -4.65 15.68
CA ILE A 104 -2.64 -5.63 15.03
C ILE A 104 -1.38 -5.86 15.86
N ASP A 105 -0.87 -7.09 15.88
CA ASP A 105 0.49 -7.36 16.34
C ASP A 105 1.45 -6.99 15.20
N THR A 106 2.34 -6.02 15.44
CA THR A 106 3.31 -5.56 14.44
C THR A 106 4.27 -6.66 14.00
N ARG A 107 4.42 -7.75 14.77
CA ARG A 107 5.19 -8.94 14.37
C ARG A 107 4.58 -9.70 13.18
N ALA A 108 3.29 -9.50 12.90
CA ALA A 108 2.64 -10.04 11.71
C ALA A 108 3.03 -9.28 10.43
N LEU A 109 3.73 -8.15 10.55
CA LEU A 109 4.22 -7.36 9.44
C LEU A 109 5.72 -7.61 9.24
N LYS A 110 6.14 -7.85 8.00
CA LYS A 110 7.55 -8.01 7.64
C LYS A 110 7.86 -7.10 6.47
N ILE A 111 8.99 -6.42 6.52
CA ILE A 111 9.44 -5.56 5.44
C ILE A 111 10.95 -5.62 5.29
N LYS A 112 11.42 -5.58 4.05
CA LYS A 112 12.82 -5.40 3.68
C LYS A 112 12.88 -4.40 2.52
N ALA A 113 13.90 -3.54 2.53
CA ALA A 113 14.21 -2.68 1.41
C ALA A 113 15.71 -2.67 1.14
N ASP A 114 16.08 -2.56 -0.13
CA ASP A 114 17.46 -2.44 -0.58
C ASP A 114 17.59 -1.21 -1.49
N LYS A 115 18.57 -0.35 -1.21
CA LYS A 115 18.90 0.80 -2.06
C LYS A 115 19.52 0.32 -3.36
N ARG A 116 19.19 0.99 -4.46
CA ARG A 116 19.74 0.72 -5.80
C ARG A 116 20.27 2.03 -6.39
N LEU A 117 21.20 1.93 -7.34
CA LEU A 117 21.55 3.09 -8.15
C LEU A 117 20.29 3.52 -8.90
N GLY A 118 19.87 4.77 -8.72
CA GLY A 118 18.68 5.31 -9.38
C GLY A 118 17.34 4.86 -8.79
N GLY A 119 17.29 4.27 -7.59
CA GLY A 119 16.03 3.81 -7.01
C GLY A 119 16.15 2.89 -5.80
N TYR A 120 15.15 2.03 -5.60
CA TYR A 120 15.13 1.06 -4.50
C TYR A 120 14.20 -0.13 -4.81
N THR A 121 14.42 -1.23 -4.10
CA THR A 121 13.47 -2.34 -4.03
C THR A 121 12.89 -2.44 -2.64
N LEU A 122 11.61 -2.80 -2.54
CA LEU A 122 10.89 -2.99 -1.29
C LEU A 122 10.08 -4.28 -1.39
N GLN A 123 10.16 -5.11 -0.35
CA GLN A 123 9.38 -6.33 -0.21
C GLN A 123 8.69 -6.30 1.13
N ALA A 124 7.40 -6.53 1.14
CA ALA A 124 6.62 -6.58 2.37
C ALA A 124 5.67 -7.76 2.39
N PHE A 125 5.45 -8.28 3.59
CA PHE A 125 4.45 -9.28 3.90
C PHE A 125 3.56 -8.75 5.01
N ILE A 126 2.25 -8.83 4.78
CA ILE A 126 1.20 -8.48 5.73
C ILE A 126 0.49 -9.78 6.07
N GLY A 127 0.76 -10.29 7.28
CA GLY A 127 0.13 -11.52 7.76
C GLY A 127 -1.39 -11.39 7.88
N SER A 128 -2.09 -12.49 7.71
CA SER A 128 -3.55 -12.60 7.87
C SER A 128 -4.02 -12.08 9.23
N ASP A 129 -3.20 -12.24 10.27
CA ASP A 129 -3.51 -11.70 11.60
C ASP A 129 -3.56 -10.16 11.65
N ALA A 130 -2.87 -9.47 10.74
CA ALA A 130 -2.96 -8.02 10.59
C ALA A 130 -4.10 -7.56 9.65
N LEU A 131 -4.87 -8.49 9.07
CA LEU A 131 -5.94 -8.23 8.12
C LEU A 131 -7.27 -8.71 8.71
N THR A 132 -7.98 -7.80 9.38
CA THR A 132 -9.29 -8.08 9.99
C THR A 132 -10.22 -8.71 8.96
N GLY A 133 -10.70 -9.94 9.20
CA GLY A 133 -11.65 -10.61 8.32
C GLY A 133 -11.06 -11.21 7.04
N TYR A 134 -9.74 -11.32 6.92
CA TYR A 134 -9.09 -12.03 5.81
C TYR A 134 -9.39 -13.53 5.87
N SER A 135 -10.16 -14.02 4.91
CA SER A 135 -10.41 -15.44 4.67
C SER A 135 -10.47 -15.67 3.16
N PRO A 136 -9.33 -15.90 2.48
CA PRO A 136 -9.32 -16.01 1.02
C PRO A 136 -10.02 -17.27 0.50
N ALA A 137 -10.24 -18.27 1.36
CA ALA A 137 -11.03 -19.46 1.05
C ALA A 137 -12.53 -19.15 0.91
N ASP A 138 -13.07 -18.29 1.78
CA ASP A 138 -14.48 -17.90 1.76
C ASP A 138 -14.73 -16.65 0.89
N GLN A 139 -13.74 -15.76 0.82
CA GLN A 139 -13.79 -14.47 0.16
C GLN A 139 -12.54 -14.31 -0.73
N PRO A 140 -12.53 -14.87 -1.95
CA PRO A 140 -11.38 -14.85 -2.85
C PRO A 140 -11.22 -13.52 -3.60
N THR A 141 -11.81 -12.43 -3.09
CA THR A 141 -11.70 -11.09 -3.67
C THR A 141 -11.51 -10.06 -2.57
N LEU A 142 -10.67 -9.07 -2.82
CA LEU A 142 -10.42 -7.94 -1.92
C LEU A 142 -10.74 -6.64 -2.66
N GLY A 143 -11.26 -5.65 -1.94
CA GLY A 143 -11.19 -4.26 -2.41
C GLY A 143 -9.74 -3.80 -2.29
N PHE A 144 -9.20 -3.17 -3.32
CA PHE A 144 -7.78 -2.86 -3.40
C PHE A 144 -7.49 -1.52 -4.07
N TYR A 145 -6.57 -0.79 -3.48
CA TYR A 145 -5.96 0.39 -4.08
C TYR A 145 -4.47 0.45 -3.75
N TYR A 146 -3.69 1.10 -4.60
CA TYR A 146 -2.34 1.52 -4.25
C TYR A 146 -2.04 2.93 -4.70
N ALA A 147 -1.18 3.61 -3.95
CA ALA A 147 -0.57 4.86 -4.33
C ALA A 147 0.90 4.83 -3.96
N LEU A 148 1.77 5.11 -4.93
CA LEU A 148 3.17 5.36 -4.69
C LEU A 148 3.35 6.87 -4.55
N ALA A 149 3.75 7.31 -3.36
CA ALA A 149 4.15 8.68 -3.11
C ALA A 149 5.65 8.80 -3.39
N ASP A 150 6.03 9.76 -4.23
CA ASP A 150 7.42 10.09 -4.48
C ASP A 150 7.57 11.60 -4.69
N ARG A 151 8.37 12.24 -3.85
CA ARG A 151 8.57 13.70 -3.86
C ARG A 151 9.32 14.20 -5.10
N GLU A 152 10.10 13.32 -5.74
CA GLU A 152 10.86 13.66 -6.95
C GLU A 152 10.07 13.30 -8.21
N LEU A 153 9.51 12.08 -8.24
CA LEU A 153 8.91 11.50 -9.44
C LEU A 153 7.40 11.74 -9.56
N GLY A 154 6.77 12.25 -8.50
CA GLY A 154 5.34 12.47 -8.42
C GLY A 154 4.56 11.18 -8.10
N PRO A 155 3.23 11.27 -7.99
CA PRO A 155 2.41 10.13 -7.62
C PRO A 155 2.26 9.12 -8.77
N GLN A 156 2.28 7.83 -8.43
CA GLN A 156 1.82 6.74 -9.31
C GLN A 156 0.74 5.94 -8.58
N THR A 157 -0.52 6.07 -9.01
CA THR A 157 -1.66 5.41 -8.38
C THR A 157 -2.15 4.21 -9.19
N PHE A 158 -2.99 3.37 -8.59
CA PHE A 158 -3.68 2.28 -9.28
C PHE A 158 -4.54 2.82 -10.43
N SER A 159 -5.58 3.59 -10.11
CA SER A 159 -6.54 4.15 -11.07
C SER A 159 -6.59 5.68 -11.03
N VAL A 160 -7.49 6.27 -10.23
CA VAL A 160 -7.70 7.71 -10.10
C VAL A 160 -6.55 8.43 -9.37
N GLY A 161 -6.34 9.71 -9.66
CA GLY A 161 -5.29 10.49 -8.99
C GLY A 161 -5.77 11.14 -7.68
N PRO A 162 -4.89 11.93 -7.04
CA PRO A 162 -5.19 12.69 -5.81
C PRO A 162 -6.33 13.71 -5.92
N GLU A 163 -6.81 13.99 -7.13
CA GLU A 163 -8.01 14.78 -7.37
C GLU A 163 -9.32 14.07 -6.97
N PHE A 164 -9.26 12.78 -6.64
CA PHE A 164 -10.36 11.98 -6.10
C PHE A 164 -10.03 11.45 -4.68
N PRO A 165 -11.04 11.26 -3.81
CA PRO A 165 -10.84 10.87 -2.41
C PRO A 165 -10.59 9.36 -2.21
N PHE A 166 -9.73 8.75 -3.05
CA PHE A 166 -9.48 7.31 -2.98
C PHE A 166 -8.87 6.87 -1.64
N ASP A 167 -8.24 7.78 -0.91
CA ASP A 167 -7.57 7.55 0.36
C ASP A 167 -8.54 7.38 1.53
N GLU A 168 -9.80 7.84 1.39
CA GLU A 168 -10.88 7.74 2.38
C GLU A 168 -12.15 7.01 1.89
N ASP A 169 -12.39 6.93 0.58
CA ASP A 169 -13.60 6.37 -0.04
C ASP A 169 -13.32 5.00 -0.72
N PRO A 170 -13.74 3.87 -0.11
CA PRO A 170 -13.55 2.54 -0.68
C PRO A 170 -14.33 2.26 -1.97
N SER A 171 -15.33 3.06 -2.35
CA SER A 171 -16.04 2.87 -3.64
C SER A 171 -15.15 3.15 -4.85
N LEU A 172 -14.01 3.80 -4.64
CA LEU A 172 -12.99 4.07 -5.67
C LEU A 172 -11.95 2.95 -5.77
N TRP A 173 -12.01 1.93 -4.92
CA TRP A 173 -11.05 0.83 -4.89
C TRP A 173 -11.41 -0.24 -5.93
N GLY A 174 -10.41 -0.76 -6.63
CA GLY A 174 -10.61 -1.87 -7.55
C GLY A 174 -10.87 -3.19 -6.82
N THR A 175 -11.11 -4.25 -7.58
CA THR A 175 -11.11 -5.61 -7.04
C THR A 175 -9.78 -6.30 -7.34
N LEU A 176 -9.18 -6.89 -6.31
CA LEU A 176 -8.08 -7.83 -6.43
C LEU A 176 -8.62 -9.26 -6.29
N GLU A 177 -8.58 -10.02 -7.38
CA GLU A 177 -8.97 -11.43 -7.41
C GLU A 177 -7.81 -12.32 -6.92
N LEU A 178 -8.11 -13.20 -5.97
CA LEU A 178 -7.15 -14.10 -5.34
C LEU A 178 -7.17 -15.45 -6.09
N ILE A 179 -6.46 -15.47 -7.23
CA ILE A 179 -6.39 -16.65 -8.11
C ILE A 179 -5.32 -17.63 -7.61
N ARG A 180 -5.63 -18.92 -7.62
CA ARG A 180 -4.72 -20.04 -7.30
C ARG A 180 -3.89 -20.48 -8.50
#